data_AF-Q6Z355-F1
#
_entry.id   AF-Q6Z355-F1
#
_cell.length_a   1.000
_cell.length_b   1.000
_cell.length_c   1.000
_cell.angle_alpha   90.00
_cell.angle_beta   90.00
_cell.angle_gamma   90.00
#
_symmetry.space_group_name_H-M   'P 1'
#
loop_
_entity.id
_entity.type
_entity.pdbx_description
1 polymer ?
#
loop_
_entity_poly.entity_id
_entity_poly.type
_entity_poly.pdbx_seq_one_letter_code
_entity_poly.pdbx_strand_id
1 'polypeptide(L)'
;MDRKISDGFLVHIIMRSFGPNYDPFKIKYNTQKEEWTIQEVILHSVEEEERQKAKKQKIKDRLNLTNAFDKGKKVYQGESSNKNSEPEGEQKQEGIKASTSAVPLSTSPYCHFCASDGH
;
A
#
# COMPACT_ATOMS: atom_id res chain seq x y z
N MET A 1 -52.66 18.97 2.37
CA MET A 1 -51.60 19.62 1.56
C MET A 1 -50.56 18.56 1.22
N ASP A 2 -50.75 17.82 0.13
CA ASP A 2 -49.79 16.82 -0.34
C ASP A 2 -48.65 17.52 -1.06
N ARG A 3 -47.53 17.73 -0.36
CA ARG A 3 -46.30 18.23 -0.98
C ARG A 3 -45.65 17.07 -1.74
N LYS A 4 -45.92 16.97 -3.04
CA LYS A 4 -45.18 16.10 -3.95
C LYS A 4 -43.73 16.58 -4.02
N ILE A 5 -42.80 15.74 -3.60
CA ILE A 5 -41.35 15.97 -3.74
C ILE A 5 -40.98 15.67 -5.20
N SER A 6 -40.13 16.50 -5.80
CA SER A 6 -39.58 16.22 -7.13
C SER A 6 -38.43 15.23 -7.06
N ASP A 7 -38.30 14.40 -8.09
CA ASP A 7 -37.23 13.39 -8.17
C ASP A 7 -35.83 14.02 -8.08
N GLY A 8 -35.61 15.15 -8.76
CA GLY A 8 -34.34 15.88 -8.68
C GLY A 8 -34.00 16.36 -7.26
N PHE A 9 -35.00 16.76 -6.45
CA PHE A 9 -34.77 17.12 -5.05
C PHE A 9 -34.41 15.89 -4.22
N LEU A 10 -35.04 14.74 -4.47
CA LEU A 10 -34.72 13.51 -3.78
C LEU A 10 -33.30 13.03 -4.12
N VAL A 11 -32.92 13.07 -5.40
CA VAL A 11 -31.55 12.77 -5.86
C VAL A 11 -30.56 13.68 -5.15
N HIS A 12 -30.84 14.98 -5.05
CA HIS A 12 -29.97 15.91 -4.35
C HIS A 12 -29.79 15.56 -2.86
N ILE A 13 -30.87 15.19 -2.16
CA ILE A 13 -30.80 14.74 -0.76
C ILE A 13 -29.93 13.48 -0.65
N ILE A 14 -30.15 12.50 -1.52
CA ILE A 14 -29.39 11.24 -1.52
C ILE A 14 -27.91 11.54 -1.77
N MET A 15 -27.59 12.34 -2.79
CA MET A 15 -26.21 12.75 -3.09
C MET A 15 -25.53 13.46 -1.92
N ARG A 16 -26.27 14.30 -1.19
CA ARG A 16 -25.77 15.01 0.00
C ARG A 16 -25.57 14.09 1.20
N SER A 17 -26.33 13.00 1.30
CA SER A 17 -26.25 12.03 2.40
C SER A 17 -24.98 11.17 2.37
N PHE A 18 -24.36 10.99 1.20
CA PHE A 18 -23.18 10.16 1.08
C PHE A 18 -21.96 10.75 1.80
N GLY A 19 -21.23 9.90 2.53
CA GLY A 19 -19.99 10.27 3.22
C GLY A 19 -18.79 10.51 2.28
N PRO A 20 -17.61 10.84 2.83
CA PRO A 20 -16.39 11.11 2.05
C PRO A 20 -15.86 9.87 1.29
N ASN A 21 -16.19 8.66 1.76
CA ASN A 21 -15.76 7.45 1.06
C ASN A 21 -16.41 7.28 -0.32
N TYR A 22 -17.50 8.01 -0.60
CA TYR A 22 -18.24 8.01 -1.86
C TYR A 22 -17.79 9.12 -2.83
N ASP A 23 -16.65 9.77 -2.59
CA ASP A 23 -16.16 10.82 -3.49
C ASP A 23 -16.06 10.37 -4.96
N PRO A 24 -15.60 9.15 -5.31
CA PRO A 24 -15.59 8.68 -6.68
C PRO A 24 -17.00 8.62 -7.31
N PHE A 25 -17.99 8.21 -6.53
CA PHE A 25 -19.39 8.18 -6.95
C PHE A 25 -19.96 9.59 -7.17
N LYS A 26 -19.65 10.54 -6.27
CA LYS A 26 -20.04 11.96 -6.44
C LYS A 26 -19.38 12.60 -7.66
N ILE A 27 -18.10 12.29 -7.93
CA ILE A 27 -17.40 12.74 -9.13
C ILE A 27 -18.07 12.16 -10.38
N LYS A 28 -18.42 10.87 -10.37
CA LYS A 28 -19.15 10.22 -11.49
C LYS A 28 -20.48 10.91 -11.76
N TYR A 29 -21.26 11.21 -10.73
CA TYR A 29 -22.51 11.98 -10.87
C TYR A 29 -22.26 13.40 -11.41
N ASN A 30 -21.33 14.16 -10.83
CA ASN A 30 -21.09 15.56 -11.20
C ASN A 30 -20.48 15.74 -12.61
N THR A 31 -19.77 14.73 -13.12
CA THR A 31 -19.12 14.80 -14.44
C THR A 31 -20.03 14.33 -15.57
N GLN A 32 -21.10 13.60 -15.26
CA GLN A 32 -22.11 13.23 -16.24
C GLN A 32 -23.05 14.42 -16.47
N LYS A 33 -23.31 14.72 -17.74
CA LYS A 33 -24.21 15.80 -18.14
C LYS A 33 -25.68 15.38 -18.13
N GLU A 34 -25.95 14.07 -18.13
CA GLU A 34 -27.31 13.54 -18.00
C GLU A 34 -27.75 13.55 -16.53
N GLU A 35 -28.99 13.96 -16.30
CA GLU A 35 -29.61 13.90 -14.98
C GLU A 35 -29.86 12.45 -14.61
N TRP A 36 -29.31 12.02 -13.47
CA TRP A 36 -29.56 10.66 -13.00
C TRP A 36 -30.97 10.56 -12.42
N THR A 37 -31.69 9.55 -12.87
CA THR A 37 -32.94 9.12 -12.26
C THR A 37 -32.68 8.49 -10.89
N ILE A 38 -33.70 8.44 -10.05
CA ILE A 38 -33.61 7.77 -8.73
C ILE A 38 -33.17 6.30 -8.89
N GLN A 39 -33.61 5.62 -9.95
CA GLN A 39 -33.25 4.23 -10.21
C GLN A 39 -31.76 4.07 -10.52
N GLU A 40 -31.18 4.97 -11.30
CA GLU A 40 -29.74 4.97 -11.61
C GLU A 40 -28.90 5.30 -10.37
N VAL A 41 -29.35 6.26 -9.55
CA VAL A 41 -28.70 6.55 -8.27
C VAL A 41 -28.67 5.31 -7.37
N ILE A 42 -29.79 4.58 -7.27
CA ILE A 42 -29.85 3.32 -6.51
C ILE A 42 -28.88 2.29 -7.11
N LEU A 43 -28.93 2.06 -8.43
CA LEU A 43 -28.08 1.08 -9.10
C LEU A 43 -26.59 1.35 -8.86
N HIS A 44 -26.16 2.58 -9.11
CA HIS A 44 -24.77 2.97 -8.92
C HIS A 44 -24.37 3.00 -7.44
N SER A 45 -25.29 3.26 -6.51
CA SER A 45 -24.98 3.23 -5.08
C SER A 45 -24.63 1.82 -4.61
N VAL A 46 -25.36 0.79 -5.09
CA VAL A 46 -25.09 -0.62 -4.79
C VAL A 46 -23.71 -1.03 -5.34
N GLU A 47 -23.41 -0.62 -6.58
CA GLU A 47 -22.11 -0.85 -7.20
C GLU A 47 -20.96 -0.22 -6.39
N GLU A 48 -21.11 1.05 -5.96
CA GLU A 48 -20.10 1.71 -5.15
C GLU A 48 -19.95 1.05 -3.77
N GLU A 49 -21.02 0.57 -3.15
CA GLU A 49 -20.95 -0.18 -1.90
C GLU A 49 -20.09 -1.46 -2.03
N GLU A 50 -20.25 -2.21 -3.10
CA GLU A 50 -19.43 -3.40 -3.38
C GLU A 50 -17.95 -3.04 -3.56
N ARG A 51 -17.67 -1.96 -4.31
CA ARG A 51 -16.31 -1.43 -4.45
C ARG A 51 -15.69 -1.07 -3.10
N GLN A 52 -16.45 -0.45 -2.19
CA GLN A 52 -15.98 -0.10 -0.85
C GLN A 52 -15.67 -1.34 -0.01
N LYS A 53 -16.51 -2.38 -0.07
CA LYS A 53 -16.27 -3.66 0.60
C LYS A 53 -14.97 -4.31 0.08
N ALA A 54 -14.78 -4.34 -1.23
CA ALA A 54 -13.56 -4.87 -1.85
C ALA A 54 -12.31 -4.07 -1.44
N LYS A 55 -12.39 -2.73 -1.37
CA LYS A 55 -11.28 -1.89 -0.91
C LYS A 55 -10.91 -2.17 0.55
N LYS A 56 -11.90 -2.30 1.44
CA LYS A 56 -11.66 -2.65 2.86
C LYS A 56 -11.01 -4.03 3.01
N GLN A 57 -11.46 -5.01 2.22
CA GLN A 57 -10.88 -6.34 2.22
C GLN A 57 -9.40 -6.31 1.79
N LYS A 58 -9.07 -5.61 0.69
CA LYS A 58 -7.67 -5.43 0.25
C LYS A 58 -6.78 -4.80 1.31
N ILE A 59 -7.29 -3.81 2.07
CA ILE A 59 -6.55 -3.19 3.17
C ILE A 59 -6.30 -4.21 4.29
N LYS A 60 -7.32 -4.97 4.68
CA LYS A 60 -7.21 -6.03 5.70
C LYS A 60 -6.18 -7.08 5.30
N ASP A 61 -6.21 -7.53 4.04
CA ASP A 61 -5.28 -8.52 3.52
C ASP A 61 -3.84 -7.99 3.58
N ARG A 62 -3.62 -6.73 3.15
CA ARG A 62 -2.31 -6.07 3.24
C ARG A 62 -1.79 -5.99 4.67
N LEU A 63 -2.64 -5.64 5.64
CA LEU A 63 -2.25 -5.58 7.05
C LEU A 63 -1.92 -6.97 7.62
N ASN A 64 -2.66 -8.01 7.22
CA ASN A 64 -2.36 -9.37 7.62
C ASN A 64 -1.02 -9.85 7.07
N LEU A 65 -0.71 -9.52 5.82
CA LEU A 65 0.58 -9.79 5.18
C LEU A 65 1.72 -9.09 5.93
N THR A 66 1.60 -7.79 6.22
CA THR A 66 2.66 -7.05 6.96
C THR A 66 2.90 -7.62 8.35
N ASN A 67 1.83 -8.00 9.07
CA ASN A 67 1.94 -8.56 10.42
C ASN A 67 2.49 -10.00 10.43
N ALA A 68 2.46 -10.71 9.29
CA ALA A 68 3.03 -12.05 9.17
C ALA A 68 4.56 -12.02 9.10
N PHE A 69 5.16 -10.95 8.54
CA PHE A 69 6.62 -10.80 8.45
C PHE A 69 7.27 -10.55 9.82
N ASP A 70 6.56 -9.93 10.78
CA ASP A 70 7.10 -9.67 12.13
C ASP A 70 7.10 -10.91 13.03
N LYS A 71 6.24 -11.91 12.76
CA LYS A 71 6.20 -13.17 13.53
C LYS A 71 7.31 -14.17 13.15
N GLY A 72 8.11 -13.84 12.13
CA GLY A 72 9.15 -14.71 11.57
C GLY A 72 10.57 -14.46 12.08
N LYS A 73 10.85 -13.37 12.82
CA LYS A 73 12.17 -13.13 13.42
C LYS A 73 12.36 -13.99 14.68
N LYS A 74 12.51 -15.29 14.47
CA LYS A 74 13.33 -16.12 15.36
C LYS A 74 14.76 -15.65 15.11
N VAL A 75 15.22 -14.74 15.97
CA VAL A 75 16.65 -14.51 16.14
C VAL A 75 17.22 -15.88 16.47
N TYR A 76 17.99 -16.47 15.54
CA TYR A 76 18.81 -17.63 15.84
C TYR A 76 19.81 -17.16 16.91
N GLN A 77 19.44 -17.40 18.17
CA GLN A 77 20.29 -17.24 19.32
C GLN A 77 21.26 -18.42 19.30
N GLY A 78 22.55 -18.10 19.41
CA GLY A 78 23.64 -18.88 18.87
C GLY A 78 23.84 -20.27 19.46
N GLU A 79 24.61 -21.06 18.72
CA GLU A 79 25.57 -21.99 19.33
C GLU A 79 26.79 -22.09 18.40
N SER A 80 27.89 -21.52 18.88
CA SER A 80 29.23 -21.76 18.35
C SER A 80 29.53 -23.25 18.46
N SER A 81 29.59 -23.95 17.32
CA SER A 81 30.16 -25.29 17.27
C SER A 81 31.24 -25.34 16.19
N ASN A 82 32.44 -25.17 16.70
CA ASN A 82 33.72 -25.37 16.06
C ASN A 82 33.80 -26.77 15.44
N LYS A 83 33.97 -26.87 14.11
CA LYS A 83 34.51 -28.05 13.44
C LYS A 83 35.43 -27.61 12.32
N ASN A 84 36.72 -27.86 12.57
CA ASN A 84 37.84 -27.74 11.65
C ASN A 84 37.57 -28.38 10.28
N SER A 85 37.94 -27.65 9.23
CA SER A 85 38.52 -28.22 8.03
C SER A 85 39.39 -27.15 7.37
N GLU A 86 40.72 -27.31 7.49
CA GLU A 86 41.71 -26.63 6.65
C GLU A 86 41.41 -26.91 5.16
N PRO A 87 41.81 -25.99 4.26
CA PRO A 87 43.12 -26.17 3.66
C PRO A 87 44.00 -24.92 3.78
N GLU A 88 45.30 -25.21 3.91
CA GLU A 88 46.40 -24.27 3.86
C GLU A 88 46.37 -23.38 2.59
N GLY A 89 46.76 -22.12 2.78
CA GLY A 89 46.88 -21.09 1.75
C GLY A 89 47.40 -19.80 2.38
N GLU A 90 48.70 -19.77 2.57
CA GLU A 90 49.59 -18.82 3.25
C GLU A 90 49.29 -17.30 3.17
N GLN A 91 49.40 -16.67 4.36
CA GLN A 91 50.12 -15.41 4.70
C GLN A 91 49.72 -14.09 3.98
N LYS A 92 49.30 -13.01 4.65
CA LYS A 92 50.03 -12.22 5.68
C LYS A 92 49.08 -11.26 6.41
N GLN A 93 49.36 -11.05 7.69
CA GLN A 93 48.71 -10.11 8.62
C GLN A 93 49.41 -8.74 8.58
N GLU A 94 48.67 -7.66 8.87
CA GLU A 94 49.04 -6.41 9.59
C GLU A 94 48.02 -5.32 9.19
N GLY A 95 47.33 -4.56 10.05
CA GLY A 95 47.32 -4.41 11.49
C GLY A 95 46.16 -3.49 11.88
N ILE A 96 45.78 -3.52 13.15
CA ILE A 96 44.66 -2.78 13.76
C ILE A 96 44.98 -1.28 13.82
N LYS A 97 44.08 -0.41 13.36
CA LYS A 97 44.06 1.02 13.72
C LYS A 97 42.61 1.50 13.89
N ALA A 98 42.35 2.08 15.06
CA ALA A 98 41.08 2.68 15.43
C ALA A 98 40.88 4.06 14.77
N SER A 99 39.60 4.41 14.63
CA SER A 99 39.02 5.76 14.56
C SER A 99 39.49 6.72 13.47
N THR A 100 38.61 6.98 12.49
CA THR A 100 38.27 8.35 12.04
C THR A 100 36.95 8.36 11.27
N SER A 101 36.07 9.28 11.63
CA SER A 101 34.90 9.70 10.87
C SER A 101 35.24 9.98 9.39
N ALA A 102 34.57 9.30 8.47
CA ALA A 102 34.40 9.77 7.09
C ALA A 102 33.20 9.05 6.43
N VAL A 103 32.18 9.83 6.06
CA VAL A 103 31.09 9.38 5.20
C VAL A 103 31.65 9.19 3.78
N PRO A 104 31.53 8.02 3.12
CA PRO A 104 31.73 7.93 1.69
C PRO A 104 30.39 8.06 0.98
N LEU A 105 30.24 9.24 0.37
CA LEU A 105 29.28 9.55 -0.67
C LEU A 105 29.48 8.64 -1.90
N SER A 106 28.36 8.34 -2.56
CA SER A 106 28.20 7.70 -3.88
C SER A 106 28.31 6.17 -3.92
N THR A 107 27.21 5.51 -3.56
CA THR A 107 26.81 4.30 -4.30
C THR A 107 25.73 4.74 -5.29
N SER A 108 26.06 4.63 -6.57
CA SER A 108 25.15 4.89 -7.69
C SER A 108 23.84 4.10 -7.49
N PRO A 109 22.65 4.65 -7.82
CA PRO A 109 21.41 3.89 -7.71
C PRO A 109 21.43 2.73 -8.70
N TYR A 110 21.65 1.53 -8.17
CA TYR A 110 21.57 0.28 -8.90
C TYR A 110 20.11 -0.03 -9.26
N CYS A 111 19.82 -0.21 -10.56
CA CYS A 111 18.49 -0.54 -11.04
C CYS A 111 18.26 -2.06 -10.98
N HIS A 112 17.36 -2.52 -10.11
CA HIS A 112 17.00 -3.94 -9.99
C HIS A 112 16.24 -4.53 -11.20
N PHE A 113 15.75 -3.69 -12.12
CA PHE A 113 15.01 -4.15 -13.29
C PHE A 113 15.94 -4.56 -14.45
N CYS A 114 17.04 -3.85 -14.64
CA CYS A 114 18.00 -4.09 -15.72
C CYS A 114 19.43 -4.37 -15.23
N ALA A 115 19.63 -4.47 -13.91
CA ALA A 115 20.92 -4.73 -13.26
C ALA A 115 22.04 -3.75 -13.67
N SER A 116 21.68 -2.52 -14.04
CA SER A 116 22.59 -1.47 -14.49
C SER A 116 22.68 -0.35 -13.45
N ASP A 117 23.84 0.30 -13.34
CA ASP A 117 24.03 1.46 -12.46
C ASP A 117 23.70 2.78 -13.17
N GLY A 118 23.00 3.69 -12.48
CA GLY A 118 23.01 5.14 -12.78
C GLY A 118 21.88 5.69 -13.67
N HIS A 119 20.62 5.47 -13.31
CA HIS A 119 19.45 6.09 -13.98
C HIS A 119 18.72 7.10 -13.09
#